data_AF-A0A0P9E7E9-F1
#
_entry.id   AF-A0A0P9E7E9-F1
#
_cell.length_a   1.000
_cell.length_b   1.000
_cell.length_c   1.000
_cell.angle_alpha   90.00
_cell.angle_beta   90.00
_cell.angle_gamma   90.00
#
_symmetry.space_group_name_H-M   'P 1'
#
loop_
_entity.id
_entity.type
_entity.pdbx_description
1 polymer ?
#
loop_
_entity_poly.entity_id
_entity_poly.type
_entity_poly.pdbx_seq_one_letter_code
_entity_poly.pdbx_strand_id
1 'polypeptide(L)'
;MAIIKRLTKNTLVLYQQLGHFDEHLASFYSLAFGEPYVYEDTYLVYYDRFSKILYLSLFELNGYEDKLQCVETNVKLFEPEEIVITSPEKLQTDIGDFHCANINFDRDYQIYLPKFNETLEGNAYKHLRYRVRNAIKRGYYLEIGRKMTPAHYHLIACHEATKKCDLWDSQLYLGIRDYLKHFASPLLFNVFSNKMLIGFDVVDFLKDTMTIPLGFYLEYPSLADFTLFREIAYAKEKGYTWLDLGWACNPGVESFKKKWMAEPKFEIWTQEYVKTGVEDRKILESECLYRK
;
A
#
# COMPACT_ATOMS: atom_id res chain seq x y z
N MET A 1 -19.18 -1.43 25.03
CA MET A 1 -19.06 -1.13 23.59
C MET A 1 -18.87 -2.46 22.87
N ALA A 2 -19.26 -2.59 21.60
CA ALA A 2 -18.95 -3.81 20.85
C ALA A 2 -17.43 -3.87 20.62
N ILE A 3 -16.81 -5.00 20.97
CA ILE A 3 -15.37 -5.27 20.83
C ILE A 3 -14.96 -5.15 19.36
N ILE A 4 -15.83 -5.57 18.44
CA ILE A 4 -15.67 -5.44 16.99
C ILE A 4 -16.78 -4.54 16.43
N LYS A 5 -16.41 -3.54 15.64
CA LYS A 5 -17.34 -2.58 15.03
C LYS A 5 -17.20 -2.61 13.52
N ARG A 6 -18.31 -2.78 12.80
CA ARG A 6 -18.33 -2.63 11.33
C ARG A 6 -18.10 -1.17 10.95
N LEU A 7 -17.23 -0.94 9.99
CA LEU A 7 -16.95 0.40 9.47
C LEU A 7 -17.87 0.75 8.30
N THR A 8 -18.51 1.91 8.41
CA THR A 8 -19.15 2.60 7.29
C THR A 8 -18.12 3.41 6.50
N LYS A 9 -18.52 3.92 5.33
CA LYS A 9 -17.69 4.80 4.51
C LYS A 9 -17.13 6.02 5.28
N ASN A 10 -17.95 6.66 6.11
CA ASN A 10 -17.51 7.85 6.86
C ASN A 10 -16.53 7.47 7.97
N THR A 11 -16.75 6.34 8.63
CA THR A 11 -15.85 5.87 9.68
C THR A 11 -14.55 5.32 9.11
N LEU A 12 -14.53 4.74 7.91
CA LEU A 12 -13.29 4.34 7.23
C LEU A 12 -12.31 5.52 7.08
N VAL A 13 -12.81 6.66 6.60
CA VAL A 13 -12.00 7.88 6.47
C VAL A 13 -11.51 8.34 7.85
N LEU A 14 -12.34 8.26 8.89
CA LEU A 14 -11.93 8.62 10.25
C LEU A 14 -10.78 7.76 10.77
N TYR A 15 -10.88 6.42 10.69
CA TYR A 15 -9.83 5.53 11.19
C TYR A 15 -8.56 5.59 10.35
N GLN A 16 -8.68 5.80 9.03
CA GLN A 16 -7.51 6.03 8.18
C GLN A 16 -6.71 7.27 8.63
N GLN A 17 -7.35 8.32 9.15
CA GLN A 17 -6.65 9.47 9.70
C GLN A 17 -5.89 9.17 11.01
N LEU A 18 -6.05 7.99 11.61
CA LEU A 18 -5.22 7.55 12.73
C LEU A 18 -3.95 6.84 12.27
N GLY A 19 -3.87 6.49 10.99
CA GLY A 19 -2.77 5.73 10.41
C GLY A 19 -1.48 6.50 10.21
N HIS A 20 -0.41 5.74 9.97
CA HIS A 20 0.94 6.23 9.77
C HIS A 20 1.64 5.78 8.47
N PHE A 21 1.06 4.82 7.74
CA PHE A 21 1.58 4.25 6.49
C PHE A 21 0.46 3.52 5.72
N ASP A 22 0.75 3.05 4.51
CA ASP A 22 -0.19 2.51 3.53
C ASP A 22 -1.13 1.43 4.06
N GLU A 23 -0.68 0.50 4.91
CA GLU A 23 -1.54 -0.52 5.55
C GLU A 23 -2.76 0.03 6.30
N HIS A 24 -2.70 1.31 6.70
CA HIS A 24 -3.81 1.99 7.35
C HIS A 24 -4.80 2.68 6.38
N LEU A 25 -4.63 2.51 5.06
CA LEU A 25 -5.57 2.99 4.04
C LEU A 25 -6.85 2.15 4.04
N ALA A 26 -7.62 2.26 5.13
CA ALA A 26 -8.80 1.45 5.35
C ALA A 26 -9.84 1.59 4.24
N SER A 27 -9.95 2.81 3.69
CA SER A 27 -10.84 3.06 2.57
C SER A 27 -10.44 2.34 1.29
N PHE A 28 -9.14 2.16 1.04
CA PHE A 28 -8.64 1.44 -0.12
C PHE A 28 -8.81 -0.07 0.04
N TYR A 29 -8.30 -0.62 1.15
CA TYR A 29 -8.31 -2.06 1.39
C TYR A 29 -9.72 -2.63 1.58
N SER A 30 -10.69 -1.84 2.06
CA SER A 30 -12.09 -2.27 2.11
C SER A 30 -12.71 -2.59 0.74
N LEU A 31 -12.10 -2.15 -0.36
CA LEU A 31 -12.55 -2.45 -1.71
C LEU A 31 -11.98 -3.77 -2.26
N ALA A 32 -10.88 -4.26 -1.69
CA ALA A 32 -10.22 -5.48 -2.11
C ALA A 32 -10.46 -6.64 -1.14
N PHE A 33 -10.36 -6.40 0.16
CA PHE A 33 -10.27 -7.45 1.19
C PHE A 33 -11.60 -7.76 1.89
N GLY A 34 -12.70 -7.11 1.48
CA GLY A 34 -14.05 -7.42 1.95
C GLY A 34 -14.63 -6.41 2.94
N GLU A 35 -15.62 -6.85 3.73
CA GLU A 35 -16.32 -5.95 4.64
C GLU A 35 -15.39 -5.47 5.77
N PRO A 36 -15.25 -4.15 6.00
CA PRO A 36 -14.30 -3.62 6.96
C PRO A 36 -14.87 -3.52 8.38
N TYR A 37 -14.02 -3.80 9.35
CA TYR A 37 -14.27 -3.72 10.78
C TYR A 37 -13.04 -3.16 11.51
N VAL A 38 -13.24 -2.77 12.76
CA VAL A 38 -12.17 -2.42 13.69
C VAL A 38 -12.35 -3.17 15.01
N TYR A 39 -11.27 -3.74 15.52
CA TYR A 39 -11.20 -4.37 16.84
C TYR A 39 -10.70 -3.35 17.87
N GLU A 40 -11.52 -3.06 18.89
CA GLU A 40 -11.22 -2.15 20.01
C GLU A 40 -10.68 -0.76 19.59
N ASP A 41 -11.08 -0.27 18.41
CA ASP A 41 -10.56 0.96 17.81
C ASP A 41 -9.05 0.95 17.49
N THR A 42 -8.41 -0.23 17.55
CA THR A 42 -6.96 -0.44 17.42
C THR A 42 -6.56 -1.10 16.11
N TYR A 43 -7.17 -2.24 15.75
CA TYR A 43 -6.72 -3.06 14.60
C TYR A 43 -7.77 -3.12 13.50
N LEU A 44 -7.33 -2.97 12.25
CA LEU A 44 -8.19 -3.08 11.07
C LEU A 44 -8.42 -4.56 10.72
N VAL A 45 -9.67 -4.90 10.45
CA VAL A 45 -10.09 -6.25 10.10
C VAL A 45 -10.95 -6.20 8.84
N TYR A 46 -10.72 -7.10 7.89
CA TYR A 46 -11.56 -7.24 6.70
C TYR A 46 -11.98 -8.69 6.55
N TYR A 47 -13.26 -8.91 6.25
CA TYR A 47 -13.77 -10.24 6.00
C TYR A 47 -14.37 -10.33 4.61
N ASP A 48 -13.73 -11.12 3.74
CA ASP A 48 -14.30 -11.49 2.46
C ASP A 48 -15.17 -12.73 2.62
N ARG A 49 -16.48 -12.51 2.73
CA ARG A 49 -17.47 -13.58 2.84
C ARG A 49 -17.52 -14.53 1.64
N PHE A 50 -17.00 -14.14 0.47
CA PHE A 50 -17.07 -14.96 -0.75
C PHE A 50 -15.97 -16.01 -0.77
N SER A 51 -14.74 -15.63 -0.39
CA SER A 51 -13.62 -16.53 -0.24
C SER A 51 -13.50 -17.12 1.18
N LYS A 52 -14.24 -16.56 2.15
CA LYS A 52 -14.13 -16.83 3.60
C LYS A 52 -12.74 -16.57 4.16
N ILE A 53 -12.09 -15.52 3.67
CA ILE A 53 -10.76 -15.11 4.12
C ILE A 53 -10.91 -13.94 5.10
N LEU A 54 -10.19 -14.04 6.22
CA LEU A 54 -10.10 -13.00 7.23
C LEU A 54 -8.73 -12.29 7.11
N TYR A 55 -8.74 -11.01 6.77
CA TYR A 55 -7.55 -10.17 6.73
C TYR A 55 -7.44 -9.34 7.99
N LEU A 56 -6.27 -9.35 8.62
CA LEU A 56 -6.00 -8.64 9.87
C LEU A 56 -4.75 -7.79 9.70
N SER A 57 -4.88 -6.47 9.89
CA SER A 57 -3.73 -5.58 10.04
C SER A 57 -3.53 -5.30 11.53
N LEU A 58 -2.46 -5.87 12.09
CA LEU A 58 -2.11 -5.77 13.50
C LEU A 58 -1.12 -4.62 13.78
N PHE A 59 -1.19 -3.58 12.96
CA PHE A 59 -0.59 -2.28 13.21
C PHE A 59 -1.59 -1.41 13.96
N GLU A 60 -1.16 -0.86 15.10
CA GLU A 60 -2.04 -0.10 15.98
C GLU A 60 -2.45 1.25 15.36
N LEU A 61 -3.75 1.49 15.23
CA LEU A 61 -4.33 2.81 14.92
C LEU A 61 -4.41 3.70 16.17
N ASN A 62 -4.83 3.12 17.29
CA ASN A 62 -5.03 3.81 18.55
C ASN A 62 -4.95 2.82 19.72
N GLY A 63 -4.11 3.13 20.70
CA GLY A 63 -3.90 2.27 21.86
C GLY A 63 -2.98 1.09 21.56
N TYR A 64 -3.09 0.06 22.39
CA TYR A 64 -2.34 -1.18 22.28
C TYR A 64 -3.21 -2.29 22.86
N GLU A 65 -3.51 -3.30 22.05
CA GLU A 65 -4.40 -4.39 22.40
C GLU A 65 -3.71 -5.73 22.17
N ASP A 66 -4.21 -6.79 22.80
CA ASP A 66 -3.64 -8.11 22.62
C ASP A 66 -3.92 -8.63 21.20
N LYS A 67 -2.84 -8.81 20.43
CA LYS A 67 -2.87 -9.26 19.05
C LYS A 67 -3.49 -10.65 18.89
N LEU A 68 -3.17 -11.59 19.78
CA LEU A 68 -3.70 -12.95 19.71
C LEU A 68 -5.19 -12.97 20.06
N GLN A 69 -5.60 -12.20 21.07
CA GLN A 69 -6.99 -12.04 21.43
C GLN A 69 -7.80 -11.41 20.28
N CYS A 70 -7.23 -10.43 19.57
CA CYS A 70 -7.83 -9.89 18.35
C CYS A 70 -8.07 -11.01 17.32
N VAL A 71 -7.04 -11.81 17.00
CA VAL A 71 -7.16 -12.92 16.04
C VAL A 71 -8.23 -13.92 16.49
N GLU A 72 -8.16 -14.43 17.73
CA GLU A 72 -9.11 -15.42 18.25
C GLU A 72 -10.55 -14.92 18.27
N THR A 73 -10.77 -13.65 18.62
CA THR A 73 -12.10 -13.05 18.66
C THR A 73 -12.70 -12.98 17.27
N ASN A 74 -11.92 -12.53 16.27
CA ASN A 74 -12.38 -12.43 14.89
C ASN A 74 -12.57 -13.81 14.24
N VAL A 75 -11.72 -14.78 14.54
CA VAL A 75 -11.87 -16.18 14.08
C VAL A 75 -13.18 -16.79 14.59
N LYS A 76 -13.52 -16.60 15.87
CA LYS A 76 -14.78 -17.07 16.45
C LYS A 76 -16.00 -16.37 15.85
N LEU A 77 -15.87 -15.09 15.49
CA LEU A 77 -16.98 -14.30 14.94
C LEU A 77 -17.27 -14.63 13.47
N PHE A 78 -16.23 -14.76 12.65
CA PHE A 78 -16.37 -14.85 11.19
C PHE A 78 -16.22 -16.27 10.64
N GLU A 79 -15.74 -17.22 11.45
CA GLU A 79 -15.51 -18.61 11.08
C GLU A 79 -14.79 -18.78 9.71
N PRO A 80 -13.62 -18.14 9.50
CA PRO A 80 -12.94 -18.17 8.20
C PRO A 80 -12.38 -19.57 7.85
N GLU A 81 -12.09 -19.76 6.57
CA GLU A 81 -11.31 -20.93 6.07
C GLU A 81 -9.80 -20.60 6.03
N GLU A 82 -9.44 -19.33 5.82
CA GLU A 82 -8.06 -18.85 5.79
C GLU A 82 -7.93 -17.50 6.51
N ILE A 83 -6.75 -17.21 7.05
CA ILE A 83 -6.43 -15.95 7.73
C ILE A 83 -5.16 -15.38 7.11
N VAL A 84 -5.19 -14.11 6.72
CA VAL A 84 -4.01 -13.36 6.28
C VAL A 84 -3.74 -12.27 7.30
N ILE A 85 -2.56 -12.29 7.90
CA ILE A 85 -2.18 -11.34 8.95
C ILE A 85 -0.98 -10.52 8.48
N THR A 86 -1.09 -9.19 8.50
CA THR A 86 0.04 -8.26 8.43
C THR A 86 0.32 -7.70 9.83
N SER A 87 1.56 -7.83 10.32
CA SER A 87 1.92 -7.47 11.70
C SER A 87 3.33 -6.90 11.84
N PRO A 88 3.60 -6.11 12.91
CA PRO A 88 4.95 -5.58 13.17
C PRO A 88 5.94 -6.65 13.66
N GLU A 89 5.43 -7.82 14.06
CA GLU A 89 6.22 -8.91 14.62
C GLU A 89 5.74 -10.25 14.09
N LYS A 90 6.65 -11.22 14.05
CA LYS A 90 6.32 -12.59 13.66
C LYS A 90 5.46 -13.24 14.74
N LEU A 91 4.27 -13.69 14.35
CA LEU A 91 3.36 -14.47 15.18
C LEU A 91 3.75 -15.96 15.17
N GLN A 92 3.18 -16.68 16.14
CA GLN A 92 3.33 -18.14 16.26
C GLN A 92 2.83 -18.89 15.02
N THR A 93 3.43 -20.04 14.76
CA THR A 93 3.11 -20.90 13.59
C THR A 93 1.68 -21.43 13.62
N ASP A 94 1.16 -21.75 14.80
CA ASP A 94 -0.18 -22.32 14.96
C ASP A 94 -1.05 -21.38 15.79
N ILE A 95 -2.27 -21.08 15.33
CA ILE A 95 -3.25 -20.26 16.06
C ILE A 95 -4.59 -21.01 16.08
N GLY A 96 -4.93 -21.59 17.24
CA GLY A 96 -6.10 -22.46 17.34
C GLY A 96 -6.03 -23.61 16.35
N ASP A 97 -7.05 -23.74 15.50
CA ASP A 97 -7.13 -24.78 14.47
C ASP A 97 -6.43 -24.40 13.15
N PHE A 98 -5.66 -23.31 13.12
CA PHE A 98 -5.01 -22.81 11.91
C PHE A 98 -3.50 -23.01 11.94
N HIS A 99 -2.94 -23.46 10.83
CA HIS A 99 -1.50 -23.63 10.63
C HIS A 99 -0.97 -22.61 9.61
N CYS A 100 0.16 -21.99 9.92
CA CYS A 100 0.80 -21.02 9.04
C CYS A 100 1.44 -21.73 7.84
N ALA A 101 0.87 -21.52 6.65
CA ALA A 101 1.33 -22.11 5.40
C ALA A 101 2.41 -21.26 4.71
N ASN A 102 2.37 -19.94 4.89
CA ASN A 102 3.30 -19.01 4.25
C ASN A 102 3.71 -17.88 5.20
N ILE A 103 4.97 -17.47 5.12
CA ILE A 103 5.56 -16.41 5.94
C ILE A 103 6.45 -15.54 5.05
N ASN A 104 6.15 -14.25 4.99
CA ASN A 104 6.99 -13.25 4.33
C ASN A 104 7.41 -12.16 5.32
N PHE A 105 8.60 -11.60 5.09
CA PHE A 105 9.13 -10.47 5.86
C PHE A 105 9.55 -9.35 4.91
N ASP A 106 9.14 -8.14 5.23
CA ASP A 106 9.49 -6.94 4.49
C ASP A 106 9.64 -5.73 5.44
N ARG A 107 9.95 -4.57 4.87
CA ARG A 107 9.99 -3.29 5.57
C ARG A 107 9.30 -2.22 4.76
N ASP A 108 8.54 -1.39 5.46
CA ASP A 108 8.03 -0.13 4.94
C ASP A 108 9.14 0.93 4.93
N TYR A 109 9.11 1.83 3.93
CA TYR A 109 10.10 2.87 3.74
C TYR A 109 9.46 4.24 3.58
N GLN A 110 9.90 5.19 4.42
CA GLN A 110 9.36 6.55 4.41
C GLN A 110 10.45 7.60 4.29
N ILE A 111 10.10 8.73 3.69
CA ILE A 111 10.94 9.93 3.63
C ILE A 111 10.46 10.91 4.71
N TYR A 112 11.37 11.31 5.59
CA TYR A 112 11.13 12.43 6.50
C TYR A 112 11.26 13.77 5.76
N LEU A 113 10.14 14.35 5.38
CA LEU A 113 10.05 15.50 4.49
C LEU A 113 10.74 16.78 5.04
N PRO A 114 10.71 17.10 6.35
CA PRO A 114 11.40 18.27 6.88
C PRO A 114 12.92 18.27 6.66
N LYS A 115 13.57 17.09 6.61
CA LYS A 115 15.02 16.98 6.34
C LYS A 115 15.36 16.78 4.87
N PHE A 116 14.38 16.48 4.01
CA PHE A 116 14.64 16.23 2.60
C PHE A 116 15.01 17.53 1.86
N ASN A 117 16.14 17.54 1.16
CA ASN A 117 16.57 18.72 0.39
C ASN A 117 15.96 18.72 -1.03
N GLU A 118 14.86 19.45 -1.21
CA GLU A 118 14.15 19.56 -2.50
C GLU A 118 14.91 20.34 -3.59
N THR A 119 15.93 21.12 -3.23
CA THR A 119 16.83 21.75 -4.23
C THR A 119 17.78 20.72 -4.86
N LEU A 120 17.85 19.52 -4.28
CA LEU A 120 18.73 18.43 -4.67
C LEU A 120 20.21 18.87 -4.74
N GLU A 121 20.61 19.80 -3.88
CA GLU A 121 21.98 20.30 -3.80
C GLU A 121 22.91 19.36 -3.04
N GLY A 122 24.22 19.49 -3.30
CA GLY A 122 25.24 18.64 -2.71
C GLY A 122 25.51 17.35 -3.50
N ASN A 123 26.53 16.63 -3.03
CA ASN A 123 27.05 15.44 -3.70
C ASN A 123 26.12 14.22 -3.55
N ALA A 124 25.49 14.05 -2.39
CA ALA A 124 24.55 12.95 -2.13
C ALA A 124 23.38 12.93 -3.13
N TYR A 125 22.95 14.10 -3.62
CA TYR A 125 21.83 14.25 -4.55
C TYR A 125 22.24 14.31 -6.03
N LYS A 126 23.53 14.16 -6.37
CA LYS A 126 24.04 14.35 -7.74
C LYS A 126 23.31 13.47 -8.77
N HIS A 127 23.09 12.20 -8.44
CA HIS A 127 22.40 11.27 -9.33
C HIS A 127 20.91 11.62 -9.47
N LEU A 128 20.22 11.92 -8.37
CA LEU A 128 18.81 12.33 -8.39
C LEU A 128 18.61 13.59 -9.23
N ARG A 129 19.45 14.62 -9.00
CA ARG A 129 19.43 15.87 -9.75
C ARG A 129 19.62 15.65 -11.26
N TYR A 130 20.51 14.74 -11.66
CA TYR A 130 20.66 14.37 -13.06
C TYR A 130 19.39 13.74 -13.63
N ARG A 131 18.79 12.76 -12.92
CA ARG A 131 17.60 12.04 -13.38
C ARG A 131 16.39 12.98 -13.53
N VAL A 132 16.15 13.82 -12.53
CA VAL A 132 15.06 14.81 -12.56
C VAL A 132 15.26 15.80 -13.70
N ARG A 133 16.47 16.36 -13.87
CA ARG A 133 16.77 17.27 -15.00
C ARG A 133 16.64 16.60 -16.36
N ASN A 134 17.02 15.33 -16.49
CA ASN A 134 16.84 14.56 -17.72
C ASN A 134 15.35 14.39 -18.07
N ALA A 135 14.50 14.06 -17.10
CA ALA A 135 13.05 13.99 -17.29
C ALA A 135 12.44 15.34 -17.71
N ILE A 136 12.83 16.43 -17.05
CA ILE A 136 12.38 17.79 -17.41
C ILE A 136 12.82 18.14 -18.85
N LYS A 137 14.08 17.85 -19.21
CA LYS A 137 14.59 18.07 -20.58
C LYS A 137 13.82 17.26 -21.64
N ARG A 138 13.29 16.10 -21.25
CA ARG A 138 12.44 15.25 -22.11
C ARG A 138 10.99 15.74 -22.20
N GLY A 139 10.64 16.81 -21.50
CA GLY A 139 9.31 17.40 -21.51
C GLY A 139 8.30 16.65 -20.64
N TYR A 140 8.77 15.91 -19.62
CA TYR A 140 7.85 15.28 -18.69
C TYR A 140 7.15 16.34 -17.84
N TYR A 141 5.85 16.16 -17.62
CA TYR A 141 5.07 17.00 -16.72
C TYR A 141 4.07 16.14 -15.95
N LEU A 142 3.67 16.65 -14.77
CA LEU A 142 2.74 15.97 -13.89
C LEU A 142 1.43 16.76 -13.80
N GLU A 143 0.30 16.07 -13.94
CA GLU A 143 -1.03 16.60 -13.67
C GLU A 143 -1.68 15.80 -12.54
N ILE A 144 -2.27 16.49 -11.58
CA ILE A 144 -3.00 15.85 -10.48
C ILE A 144 -4.49 15.81 -10.83
N GLY A 145 -5.10 14.64 -10.69
CA GLY A 145 -6.51 14.46 -11.01
C GLY A 145 -7.16 13.32 -10.22
N ARG A 146 -8.40 13.01 -10.56
CA ARG A 146 -9.17 11.90 -9.95
C ARG A 146 -9.87 11.01 -10.97
N LYS A 147 -9.76 11.36 -12.25
CA LYS A 147 -10.49 10.69 -13.33
C LYS A 147 -9.57 9.71 -14.03
N MET A 148 -9.87 8.42 -13.89
CA MET A 148 -9.29 7.41 -14.77
C MET A 148 -9.82 7.56 -16.20
N THR A 149 -8.95 7.24 -17.16
CA THR A 149 -9.21 7.25 -18.60
C THR A 149 -8.78 5.91 -19.19
N PRO A 150 -9.13 5.58 -20.46
CA PRO A 150 -8.64 4.37 -21.11
C PRO A 150 -7.12 4.19 -21.06
N ALA A 151 -6.35 5.28 -21.05
CA ALA A 151 -4.89 5.22 -20.91
C ALA A 151 -4.43 4.64 -19.57
N HIS A 152 -5.16 4.91 -18.47
CA HIS A 152 -4.83 4.36 -17.15
C HIS A 152 -5.03 2.84 -17.13
N TYR A 153 -6.16 2.37 -17.68
CA TYR A 153 -6.43 0.94 -17.80
C TYR A 153 -5.40 0.22 -18.69
N HIS A 154 -4.95 0.88 -19.76
CA HIS A 154 -3.89 0.34 -20.59
C HIS A 154 -2.56 0.19 -19.82
N LEU A 155 -2.20 1.18 -19.01
CA LEU A 155 -1.00 1.11 -18.16
C LEU A 155 -1.09 0.00 -17.12
N ILE A 156 -2.25 -0.18 -16.47
CA ILE A 156 -2.49 -1.29 -15.53
C ILE A 156 -2.35 -2.62 -16.26
N ALA A 157 -2.98 -2.78 -17.44
CA ALA A 157 -2.88 -4.01 -18.21
C ALA A 157 -1.43 -4.30 -18.68
N CYS A 158 -0.67 -3.28 -19.07
CA CYS A 158 0.76 -3.45 -19.37
C CYS A 158 1.56 -3.87 -18.13
N HIS A 159 1.23 -3.32 -16.95
CA HIS A 159 1.84 -3.71 -15.69
C HIS A 159 1.55 -5.19 -15.39
N GLU A 160 0.29 -5.61 -15.39
CA GLU A 160 -0.13 -7.01 -15.19
C GLU A 160 0.45 -7.98 -16.24
N ALA A 161 0.65 -7.54 -17.48
CA ALA A 161 1.25 -8.41 -18.50
C ALA A 161 2.75 -8.65 -18.27
N THR A 162 3.43 -7.72 -17.60
CA THR A 162 4.88 -7.80 -17.34
C THR A 162 5.22 -8.36 -15.97
N LYS A 163 4.32 -8.19 -14.99
CA LYS A 163 4.46 -8.73 -13.64
C LYS A 163 3.50 -9.91 -13.52
N LYS A 164 3.96 -11.06 -13.03
CA LYS A 164 3.03 -12.11 -12.61
C LYS A 164 2.31 -11.62 -11.35
N CYS A 165 1.28 -10.81 -11.56
CA CYS A 165 0.49 -10.19 -10.51
C CYS A 165 -0.25 -11.30 -9.76
N ASP A 166 -0.17 -11.29 -8.43
CA ASP A 166 -0.97 -12.19 -7.62
C ASP A 166 -2.44 -11.72 -7.61
N LEU A 167 -3.29 -12.52 -6.98
CA LEU A 167 -4.72 -12.23 -6.92
C LEU A 167 -5.01 -10.96 -6.11
N TRP A 168 -4.21 -10.67 -5.08
CA TRP A 168 -4.41 -9.56 -4.15
C TRP A 168 -4.12 -8.22 -4.81
N ASP A 169 -2.97 -8.12 -5.46
CA ASP A 169 -2.59 -6.96 -6.25
C ASP A 169 -3.64 -6.72 -7.36
N SER A 170 -4.07 -7.78 -8.05
CA SER A 170 -5.10 -7.68 -9.10
C SER A 170 -6.43 -7.12 -8.57
N GLN A 171 -6.85 -7.54 -7.37
CA GLN A 171 -8.07 -7.01 -6.73
C GLN A 171 -7.94 -5.51 -6.41
N LEU A 172 -6.78 -5.08 -5.90
CA LEU A 172 -6.51 -3.67 -5.63
C LEU A 172 -6.55 -2.84 -6.92
N TYR A 173 -6.00 -3.35 -8.01
CA TYR A 173 -5.96 -2.64 -9.30
C TYR A 173 -7.37 -2.43 -9.87
N LEU A 174 -8.22 -3.45 -9.78
CA LEU A 174 -9.63 -3.36 -10.16
C LEU A 174 -10.41 -2.37 -9.27
N GLY A 175 -10.02 -2.25 -8.00
CA GLY A 175 -10.62 -1.35 -7.01
C GLY A 175 -10.35 0.14 -7.23
N ILE A 176 -9.28 0.53 -7.95
CA ILE A 176 -8.82 1.94 -8.08
C ILE A 176 -9.95 2.87 -8.56
N ARG A 177 -10.72 2.44 -9.57
CA ARG A 177 -11.81 3.27 -10.11
C ARG A 177 -12.86 3.57 -9.06
N ASP A 178 -13.25 2.55 -8.31
CA ASP A 178 -14.30 2.65 -7.31
C ASP A 178 -13.77 3.40 -6.07
N TYR A 179 -12.48 3.28 -5.77
CA TYR A 179 -11.79 4.06 -4.75
C TYR A 179 -11.87 5.56 -5.02
N LEU A 180 -11.47 5.99 -6.22
CA LEU A 180 -11.53 7.40 -6.64
C LEU A 180 -12.96 7.96 -6.73
N LYS A 181 -13.92 7.10 -7.09
CA LYS A 181 -15.33 7.46 -7.18
C LYS A 181 -15.97 7.64 -5.81
N HIS A 182 -15.69 6.75 -4.87
CA HIS A 182 -16.35 6.76 -3.57
C HIS A 182 -15.62 7.67 -2.59
N PHE A 183 -14.30 7.70 -2.55
CA PHE A 183 -13.57 8.46 -1.53
C PHE A 183 -13.04 9.76 -2.11
N ALA A 184 -13.10 10.83 -1.30
CA ALA A 184 -12.71 12.17 -1.75
C ALA A 184 -11.21 12.42 -1.71
N SER A 185 -10.50 11.68 -0.85
CA SER A 185 -9.09 11.85 -0.56
C SER A 185 -8.15 11.32 -1.64
N PRO A 186 -8.33 10.14 -2.28
CA PRO A 186 -7.33 9.64 -3.21
C PRO A 186 -7.24 10.49 -4.48
N LEU A 187 -6.00 10.66 -4.94
CA LEU A 187 -5.63 11.39 -6.15
C LEU A 187 -4.80 10.51 -7.08
N LEU A 188 -4.78 10.90 -8.35
CA LEU A 188 -3.92 10.35 -9.38
C LEU A 188 -2.84 11.37 -9.72
N PHE A 189 -1.59 10.93 -9.64
CA PHE A 189 -0.41 11.70 -9.99
C PHE A 189 0.04 11.28 -11.39
N ASN A 190 -0.51 11.93 -12.40
CA ASN A 190 -0.38 11.51 -13.79
C ASN A 190 0.83 12.14 -14.45
N VAL A 191 1.76 11.33 -14.95
CA VAL A 191 2.94 11.81 -15.66
C VAL A 191 2.78 11.64 -17.17
N PHE A 192 2.98 12.74 -17.88
CA PHE A 192 2.83 12.81 -19.32
C PHE A 192 4.16 13.14 -20.02
N SER A 193 4.29 12.65 -21.25
CA SER A 193 5.30 13.08 -22.21
C SER A 193 4.63 13.29 -23.56
N ASN A 194 4.78 14.47 -24.17
CA ASN A 194 4.12 14.82 -25.43
C ASN A 194 2.60 14.53 -25.43
N LYS A 195 1.90 14.87 -24.32
CA LYS A 195 0.46 14.62 -24.08
C LYS A 195 0.04 13.15 -23.95
N MET A 196 1.00 12.21 -24.01
CA MET A 196 0.74 10.80 -23.74
C MET A 196 0.96 10.52 -22.25
N LEU A 197 0.00 9.86 -21.60
CA LEU A 197 0.17 9.35 -20.23
C LEU A 197 1.19 8.22 -20.27
N ILE A 198 2.33 8.40 -19.59
CA ILE A 198 3.45 7.44 -19.57
C ILE A 198 3.61 6.72 -18.23
N GLY A 199 2.93 7.23 -17.20
CA GLY A 199 2.80 6.57 -15.92
C GLY A 199 1.91 7.36 -14.98
N PHE A 200 1.45 6.73 -13.91
CA PHE A 200 0.71 7.40 -12.85
C PHE A 200 0.87 6.67 -11.52
N ASP A 201 0.75 7.43 -10.44
CA ASP A 201 0.68 6.92 -9.08
C ASP A 201 -0.71 7.18 -8.50
N VAL A 202 -1.20 6.23 -7.69
CA VAL A 202 -2.35 6.41 -6.81
C VAL A 202 -1.80 6.89 -5.49
N VAL A 203 -2.27 8.04 -5.03
CA VAL A 203 -1.81 8.68 -3.80
C VAL A 203 -3.01 8.90 -2.88
N ASP A 204 -2.88 8.62 -1.60
CA ASP A 204 -3.86 9.02 -0.59
C ASP A 204 -3.17 9.58 0.67
N PHE A 205 -3.98 10.00 1.63
CA PHE A 205 -3.56 10.83 2.73
C PHE A 205 -4.05 10.27 4.06
N LEU A 206 -3.12 10.22 5.01
CA LEU A 206 -3.34 10.01 6.43
C LEU A 206 -3.22 11.38 7.14
N LYS A 207 -3.09 11.40 8.46
CA LYS A 207 -3.04 12.64 9.23
C LYS A 207 -1.84 13.52 8.90
N ASP A 208 -0.63 12.97 8.94
CA ASP A 208 0.61 13.69 8.66
C ASP A 208 1.52 12.98 7.65
N THR A 209 0.99 11.92 7.03
CA THR A 209 1.66 11.11 6.01
C THR A 209 0.87 11.14 4.71
N MET A 210 1.57 11.41 3.60
CA MET A 210 1.09 11.10 2.25
C MET A 210 1.60 9.71 1.88
N THR A 211 0.74 8.85 1.32
CA THR A 211 1.09 7.46 0.98
C THR A 211 0.95 7.22 -0.52
N ILE A 212 1.79 6.34 -1.07
CA ILE A 212 1.75 5.94 -2.48
C ILE A 212 1.49 4.43 -2.55
N PRO A 213 0.24 3.98 -2.37
CA PRO A 213 -0.08 2.55 -2.35
C PRO A 213 0.21 1.84 -3.68
N LEU A 214 0.11 2.54 -4.82
CA LEU A 214 0.26 1.91 -6.14
C LEU A 214 0.89 2.84 -7.17
N GLY A 215 1.71 2.27 -8.06
CA GLY A 215 2.33 2.99 -9.16
C GLY A 215 2.47 2.17 -10.45
N PHE A 216 2.12 2.79 -11.58
CA PHE A 216 2.06 2.15 -12.89
C PHE A 216 2.85 2.96 -13.92
N TYR A 217 3.90 2.37 -14.50
CA TYR A 217 4.82 3.11 -15.37
C TYR A 217 5.17 2.30 -16.63
N LEU A 218 5.26 2.98 -17.76
CA LEU A 218 5.99 2.48 -18.92
C LEU A 218 7.49 2.61 -18.72
N GLU A 219 8.27 1.90 -19.54
CA GLU A 219 9.73 1.99 -19.55
C GLU A 219 10.21 3.31 -20.17
N TYR A 220 10.13 4.40 -19.39
CA TYR A 220 10.61 5.72 -19.77
C TYR A 220 11.81 6.13 -18.92
N PRO A 221 12.91 6.62 -19.53
CA PRO A 221 14.08 7.04 -18.77
C PRO A 221 13.73 8.10 -17.74
N SER A 222 14.15 7.88 -16.49
CA SER A 222 13.94 8.80 -15.35
C SER A 222 12.48 9.05 -14.95
N LEU A 223 11.51 8.25 -15.43
CA LEU A 223 10.10 8.44 -15.09
C LEU A 223 9.85 8.31 -13.58
N ALA A 224 10.18 7.17 -12.96
CA ALA A 224 9.95 6.97 -11.53
C ALA A 224 10.70 7.99 -10.64
N ASP A 225 11.91 8.41 -11.04
CA ASP A 225 12.65 9.46 -10.32
C ASP A 225 11.97 10.83 -10.46
N PHE A 226 11.37 11.13 -11.61
CA PHE A 226 10.62 12.36 -11.81
C PHE A 226 9.31 12.36 -11.03
N THR A 227 8.56 11.25 -11.04
CA THR A 227 7.30 11.16 -10.30
C THR A 227 7.54 11.36 -8.80
N LEU A 228 8.48 10.60 -8.22
CA LEU A 228 8.81 10.72 -6.79
C LEU A 228 9.31 12.12 -6.41
N PHE A 229 10.10 12.77 -7.27
CA PHE A 229 10.47 14.18 -7.02
C PHE A 229 9.25 15.10 -6.90
N ARG A 230 8.28 14.93 -7.79
CA ARG A 230 7.07 15.76 -7.83
C ARG A 230 6.14 15.44 -6.65
N GLU A 231 6.09 14.19 -6.22
CA GLU A 231 5.35 13.76 -5.02
C GLU A 231 5.96 14.35 -3.75
N ILE A 232 7.29 14.31 -3.60
CA ILE A 232 7.99 14.95 -2.47
C ILE A 232 7.70 16.45 -2.43
N ALA A 233 7.84 17.13 -3.58
CA ALA A 233 7.57 18.57 -3.66
C ALA A 233 6.11 18.90 -3.28
N TYR A 234 5.15 18.11 -3.77
CA TYR A 234 3.74 18.27 -3.42
C TYR A 234 3.50 18.03 -1.92
N ALA A 235 4.05 16.95 -1.36
CA ALA A 235 3.86 16.60 0.04
C ALA A 235 4.42 17.69 0.97
N LYS A 236 5.59 18.25 0.64
CA LYS A 236 6.18 19.39 1.35
C LYS A 236 5.35 20.66 1.23
N GLU A 237 4.87 20.99 0.03
CA GLU A 237 3.99 22.14 -0.21
C GLU A 237 2.70 22.05 0.63
N LYS A 238 2.14 20.84 0.77
CA LYS A 238 0.94 20.57 1.59
C LYS A 238 1.22 20.43 3.08
N GLY A 239 2.48 20.49 3.50
CA GLY A 239 2.87 20.46 4.92
C GLY A 239 2.82 19.07 5.55
N TYR A 240 2.89 18.00 4.76
CA TYR A 240 3.03 16.65 5.31
C TYR A 240 4.41 16.46 5.95
N THR A 241 4.47 15.66 7.01
CA THR A 241 5.71 15.33 7.73
C THR A 241 6.42 14.16 7.05
N TRP A 242 5.64 13.20 6.56
CA TRP A 242 6.13 11.95 5.98
C TRP A 242 5.58 11.73 4.58
N LEU A 243 6.43 11.17 3.72
CA LEU A 243 5.99 10.52 2.49
C LEU A 243 6.30 9.03 2.62
N ASP A 244 5.25 8.24 2.64
CA ASP A 244 5.31 6.80 2.68
C ASP A 244 5.38 6.22 1.26
N LEU A 245 6.39 5.39 1.02
CA LEU A 245 6.66 4.76 -0.27
C LEU A 245 6.20 3.30 -0.29
N GLY A 246 5.67 2.78 0.81
CA GLY A 246 5.25 1.39 0.98
C GLY A 246 6.41 0.41 1.16
N TRP A 247 6.13 -0.86 0.88
CA TRP A 247 6.99 -2.00 1.18
C TRP A 247 8.18 -2.16 0.23
N ALA A 248 9.32 -2.67 0.70
CA ALA A 248 10.50 -2.80 -0.14
C ALA A 248 10.33 -3.82 -1.28
N CYS A 249 9.62 -4.92 -1.03
CA CYS A 249 9.21 -6.01 -1.93
C CYS A 249 10.34 -6.80 -2.61
N ASN A 250 11.44 -6.14 -2.99
CA ASN A 250 12.65 -6.75 -3.54
C ASN A 250 13.84 -5.76 -3.45
N PRO A 251 15.08 -6.26 -3.63
CA PRO A 251 16.27 -5.42 -3.51
C PRO A 251 16.34 -4.22 -4.48
N GLY A 252 15.72 -4.32 -5.66
CA GLY A 252 15.71 -3.25 -6.65
C GLY A 252 14.84 -2.07 -6.23
N VAL A 253 13.64 -2.34 -5.73
CA VAL A 253 12.73 -1.33 -5.17
C VAL A 253 13.29 -0.76 -3.88
N GLU A 254 13.82 -1.60 -2.98
CA GLU A 254 14.48 -1.14 -1.76
C GLU A 254 15.65 -0.17 -2.08
N SER A 255 16.50 -0.52 -3.04
CA SER A 255 17.61 0.34 -3.49
C SER A 255 17.10 1.66 -4.09
N PHE A 256 16.02 1.62 -4.86
CA PHE A 256 15.37 2.83 -5.38
C PHE A 256 14.89 3.74 -4.24
N LYS A 257 14.27 3.20 -3.18
CA LYS A 257 13.77 3.97 -2.03
C LYS A 257 14.92 4.56 -1.20
N LYS A 258 15.93 3.76 -0.88
CA LYS A 258 17.15 4.22 -0.17
C LYS A 258 17.90 5.32 -0.93
N LYS A 259 17.95 5.23 -2.27
CA LYS A 259 18.52 6.28 -3.13
C LYS A 259 17.83 7.64 -2.94
N TRP A 260 16.55 7.65 -2.58
CA TRP A 260 15.75 8.83 -2.26
C TRP A 260 15.78 9.21 -0.77
N MET A 261 16.74 8.67 -0.01
CA MET A 261 16.89 8.92 1.43
C MET A 261 15.68 8.46 2.25
N ALA A 262 14.90 7.51 1.73
CA ALA A 262 13.88 6.84 2.52
C ALA A 262 14.55 5.91 3.53
N GLU A 263 14.01 5.90 4.74
CA GLU A 263 14.47 5.08 5.86
C GLU A 263 13.42 4.01 6.18
N PRO A 264 13.82 2.80 6.58
CA PRO A 264 12.87 1.78 6.99
C PRO A 264 12.16 2.24 8.28
N LYS A 265 10.84 2.16 8.32
CA LYS A 265 10.04 2.64 9.45
C LYS A 265 9.25 1.56 10.17
N PHE A 266 8.67 0.64 9.42
CA PHE A 266 7.92 -0.49 9.96
C PHE A 266 8.52 -1.80 9.46
N GLU A 267 8.69 -2.75 10.37
CA GLU A 267 8.89 -4.15 10.00
C GLU A 267 7.52 -4.76 9.71
N ILE A 268 7.44 -5.56 8.66
CA ILE A 268 6.17 -6.14 8.21
C ILE A 268 6.36 -7.64 8.08
N TRP A 269 5.61 -8.37 8.89
CA TRP A 269 5.44 -9.81 8.77
C TRP A 269 4.09 -10.06 8.12
N THR A 270 4.08 -10.79 7.02
CA THR A 270 2.84 -11.31 6.42
C THR A 270 2.80 -12.82 6.67
N GLN A 271 1.72 -13.29 7.28
CA GLN A 271 1.53 -14.70 7.58
C GLN A 271 0.16 -15.16 7.10
N GLU A 272 0.16 -16.19 6.25
CA GLU A 272 -1.03 -16.82 5.71
C GLU A 272 -1.26 -18.12 6.49
N TYR A 273 -2.45 -18.26 7.06
CA TYR A 273 -2.85 -19.41 7.86
C TYR A 273 -4.03 -20.13 7.21
N VAL A 274 -3.96 -21.45 7.16
CA VAL A 274 -5.03 -22.31 6.63
C VAL A 274 -5.60 -23.15 7.76
N LYS A 275 -6.91 -23.32 7.77
CA LYS A 275 -7.60 -24.17 8.75
C LYS A 275 -7.18 -25.64 8.56
N THR A 276 -6.74 -26.27 9.64
CA THR A 276 -6.35 -27.68 9.65
C THR A 276 -7.53 -28.57 9.24
N GLY A 277 -7.28 -29.52 8.33
CA GLY A 277 -8.30 -30.46 7.83
C GLY A 277 -9.11 -30.00 6.61
N VAL A 278 -8.85 -28.81 6.06
CA VAL A 278 -9.31 -28.42 4.71
C VAL A 278 -8.27 -28.95 3.72
N GLU A 279 -8.67 -29.82 2.77
CA GLU A 279 -7.78 -30.34 1.72
C GLU A 279 -7.10 -29.19 0.96
N ASP A 280 -5.78 -29.31 0.78
CA ASP A 280 -4.89 -28.33 0.13
C ASP A 280 -5.51 -27.75 -1.16
N ARG A 281 -6.17 -26.60 -1.05
CA ARG A 281 -6.18 -25.68 -2.19
C ARG A 281 -4.74 -25.29 -2.36
N LYS A 282 -4.14 -25.62 -3.50
CA LYS A 282 -2.83 -25.11 -3.88
C LYS A 282 -2.88 -23.59 -3.72
N ILE A 283 -2.27 -23.09 -2.65
CA ILE A 283 -1.96 -21.68 -2.49
C ILE A 283 -1.11 -21.34 -3.71
N LEU A 284 -1.64 -20.48 -4.58
CA LEU A 284 -0.84 -19.93 -5.67
C LEU A 284 0.28 -19.17 -4.98
N GLU A 285 1.52 -19.61 -5.19
CA GLU A 285 2.72 -18.97 -4.62
C GLU A 285 2.64 -17.45 -4.84
N SER A 286 2.42 -16.70 -3.76
CA SER A 286 2.45 -15.24 -3.75
C SER A 286 3.90 -14.80 -3.73
N GLU A 287 4.55 -14.80 -4.90
CA GLU A 287 5.78 -14.04 -5.07
C GLU A 287 5.40 -12.56 -5.04
N CYS A 288 5.73 -11.85 -3.95
CA CYS A 288 5.62 -10.40 -3.88
C CYS A 288 6.50 -9.78 -4.99
N LEU A 289 5.88 -9.43 -6.13
CA LEU A 289 6.57 -9.16 -7.39
C LEU A 289 6.50 -7.68 -7.79
N TYR A 290 6.87 -6.76 -6.91
CA TYR A 290 7.16 -5.38 -7.32
C TYR A 290 8.52 -5.26 -8.01
N ARG A 291 8.90 -6.14 -8.95
CA ARG A 291 10.15 -5.94 -9.71
C ARG A 291 10.03 -4.63 -10.50
N LYS A 292 10.76 -3.58 -10.15
CA LYS A 292 11.00 -2.44 -11.07
C LYS A 292 12.05 -2.84 -12.09
#